data_AF-A0A7C3IXJ1-F1
#
_entry.id   AF-A0A7C3IXJ1-F1
#
_cell.length_a   1.000
_cell.length_b   1.000
_cell.length_c   1.000
_cell.angle_alpha   90.00
_cell.angle_beta   90.00
_cell.angle_gamma   90.00
#
_symmetry.space_group_name_H-M   'P 1'
#
loop_
_entity.id
_entity.type
_entity.pdbx_description
1 polymer ?
#
loop_
_entity_poly.entity_id
_entity_poly.type
_entity_poly.pdbx_seq_one_letter_code
_entity_poly.pdbx_strand_id
1 'polypeptide(L)'
;MADIYVSKPFVKKGEKRGENVSLDKKGGLTKKKGPIPFRERKSLDFNPVASFSFLPKGVDFETKNKGEKVVLLLRRHPITNLRWIFLAILMSLAPLLLASFPIIDFLPSNFRFVAILGWYMITLAFVFENFLSWFFNVNIVTDERIVDIDFVNLIYKEISDADIDKIQDVTVKVGGVAQTMFNYGDIYIQTASEKPRFEFLSIPKPEDVAKILQELRNEEKQEELEGRVN
;
A
#
# COMPACT_ATOMS: atom_id res chain seq x y z
N MET A 1 -9.33 0.11 -30.85
CA MET A 1 -7.91 0.51 -30.94
C MET A 1 -7.65 1.55 -29.87
N ALA A 2 -6.90 1.20 -28.84
CA ALA A 2 -6.28 2.14 -27.90
C ALA A 2 -5.24 1.35 -27.09
N ASP A 3 -4.02 1.38 -27.60
CA ASP A 3 -2.73 1.38 -26.92
C ASP A 3 -2.62 0.64 -25.58
N ILE A 4 -2.14 -0.60 -25.72
CA ILE A 4 -1.38 -1.33 -24.71
C ILE A 4 -0.18 -0.45 -24.31
N TYR A 5 -0.30 0.27 -23.20
CA TYR A 5 0.86 0.84 -22.53
C TYR A 5 1.70 -0.31 -21.98
N VAL A 6 2.61 -0.79 -22.83
CA VAL A 6 3.79 -1.54 -22.40
C VAL A 6 4.62 -0.56 -21.56
N SER A 7 4.30 -0.45 -20.27
CA SER A 7 5.23 0.11 -19.31
C SER A 7 6.45 -0.81 -19.33
N LYS A 8 7.54 -0.31 -19.92
CA LYS A 8 8.85 -0.96 -19.91
C LYS A 8 9.09 -1.46 -18.48
N PRO A 9 9.49 -2.73 -18.28
CA PRO A 9 9.90 -3.16 -16.94
C PRO A 9 10.98 -2.18 -16.47
N PHE A 10 10.87 -1.73 -15.21
CA PHE A 10 11.80 -0.78 -14.61
C PHE A 10 13.14 -1.49 -14.34
N VAL A 11 13.80 -1.92 -15.41
CA VAL A 11 15.16 -2.45 -15.42
C VAL A 11 16.05 -1.26 -15.69
N LYS A 12 16.73 -0.79 -14.64
CA LYS A 12 17.82 0.18 -14.79
C LYS A 12 18.80 -0.40 -15.81
N LYS A 13 19.11 0.39 -16.84
CA LYS A 13 20.01 0.06 -17.96
C LYS A 13 21.41 -0.24 -17.40
N GLY A 14 21.71 -1.50 -17.07
CA GLY A 14 23.03 -1.86 -16.54
C GLY A 14 23.24 -3.29 -16.03
N GLU A 15 22.24 -3.98 -15.47
CA GLU A 15 22.50 -5.24 -14.75
C GLU A 15 22.19 -6.50 -15.60
N LYS A 16 23.20 -7.35 -15.79
CA LYS A 16 23.13 -8.74 -16.29
C LYS A 16 23.60 -9.61 -15.10
N ARG A 17 23.08 -10.81 -14.78
CA ARG A 17 22.89 -12.01 -15.62
C ARG A 17 22.33 -13.16 -14.73
N GLY A 18 21.50 -14.03 -15.31
CA GLY A 18 21.21 -15.41 -14.89
C GLY A 18 20.65 -16.14 -16.11
N GLU A 19 21.25 -17.27 -16.53
CA GLU A 19 21.03 -17.89 -17.85
C GLU A 19 20.15 -19.14 -17.75
N ASN A 20 18.88 -19.07 -18.21
CA ASN A 20 18.05 -20.25 -18.45
C ASN A 20 17.95 -20.54 -19.95
N VAL A 21 18.14 -21.82 -20.29
CA VAL A 21 18.26 -22.36 -21.65
C VAL A 21 16.95 -23.03 -22.05
N SER A 22 16.35 -22.65 -23.18
CA SER A 22 15.24 -23.39 -23.80
C SER A 22 15.49 -23.61 -25.30
N LEU A 23 15.02 -24.76 -25.80
CA LEU A 23 15.26 -25.26 -27.15
C LEU A 23 14.25 -24.67 -28.16
N ASP A 24 14.74 -24.17 -29.31
CA ASP A 24 13.88 -23.73 -30.40
C ASP A 24 13.39 -24.90 -31.28
N LYS A 25 12.35 -24.66 -32.11
CA LYS A 25 11.75 -25.65 -33.03
C LYS A 25 12.66 -26.08 -34.22
N LYS A 26 13.91 -25.63 -34.26
CA LYS A 26 14.97 -25.95 -35.23
C LYS A 26 16.28 -26.39 -34.56
N GLY A 27 16.26 -26.77 -33.28
CA GLY A 27 17.44 -27.25 -32.56
C GLY A 27 18.49 -26.17 -32.25
N GLY A 28 18.15 -24.89 -32.38
CA GLY A 28 18.99 -23.75 -32.00
C GLY A 28 18.74 -23.28 -30.57
N LEU A 29 19.82 -23.08 -29.81
CA LEU A 29 19.79 -22.47 -28.47
C LEU A 29 19.54 -20.96 -28.61
N THR A 30 18.29 -20.51 -28.42
CA THR A 30 17.99 -19.06 -28.39
C THR A 30 17.93 -18.57 -26.93
N LYS A 31 18.94 -17.77 -26.53
CA LYS A 31 19.04 -17.20 -25.17
C LYS A 31 17.98 -16.10 -24.97
N LYS A 32 16.84 -16.41 -24.34
CA LYS A 32 15.95 -15.38 -23.78
C LYS A 32 16.44 -15.01 -22.37
N LYS A 33 16.87 -13.77 -22.18
CA LYS A 33 17.15 -13.23 -20.84
C LYS A 33 15.82 -13.04 -20.11
N GLY A 34 15.62 -13.77 -19.01
CA GLY A 34 14.58 -13.46 -18.04
C GLY A 34 14.87 -12.15 -17.30
N PRO A 35 13.87 -11.53 -16.66
CA PRO A 35 14.08 -10.42 -15.73
C PRO A 35 14.94 -10.86 -14.53
N ILE A 36 15.62 -9.88 -13.90
CA ILE A 36 16.47 -10.14 -12.72
C ILE A 36 15.55 -10.44 -11.52
N PRO A 37 15.80 -11.52 -10.76
CA PRO A 37 15.04 -11.85 -9.57
C PRO A 37 15.00 -10.70 -8.57
N PHE A 38 13.87 -10.48 -7.91
CA PHE A 38 13.71 -9.36 -6.96
C PHE A 38 14.74 -9.38 -5.83
N ARG A 39 15.08 -10.58 -5.34
CA ARG A 39 16.11 -10.81 -4.33
C ARG A 39 17.49 -10.27 -4.73
N GLU A 40 17.81 -10.20 -6.02
CA GLU A 40 19.12 -9.75 -6.51
C GLU A 40 19.16 -8.26 -6.85
N ARG A 41 18.00 -7.59 -6.91
CA ARG A 41 17.94 -6.16 -7.25
C ARG A 41 18.51 -5.30 -6.13
N LYS A 42 19.21 -4.23 -6.52
CA LYS A 42 19.79 -3.27 -5.58
C LYS A 42 18.69 -2.51 -4.83
N SER A 43 18.79 -2.47 -3.51
CA SER A 43 17.88 -1.68 -2.67
C SER A 43 18.02 -0.18 -2.95
N LEU A 44 16.90 0.52 -2.87
CA LEU A 44 16.80 1.96 -3.09
C LEU A 44 16.73 2.71 -1.76
N ASP A 45 17.07 4.00 -1.83
CA ASP A 45 16.94 4.90 -0.69
C ASP A 45 15.47 5.02 -0.28
N PHE A 46 15.24 4.95 1.03
CA PHE A 46 13.92 4.89 1.63
C PHE A 46 13.50 6.25 2.18
N ASN A 47 12.28 6.67 1.84
CA ASN A 47 11.63 7.80 2.49
C ASN A 47 10.52 7.27 3.42
N PRO A 48 10.63 7.47 4.75
CA PRO A 48 9.71 6.88 5.72
C PRO A 48 8.27 7.40 5.62
N VAL A 49 8.04 8.50 4.91
CA VAL A 49 6.70 9.06 4.68
C VAL A 49 6.14 8.76 3.28
N ALA A 50 6.88 8.07 2.42
CA ALA A 50 6.41 7.78 1.07
C ALA A 50 5.30 6.72 1.07
N SER A 51 4.19 7.01 0.39
CA SER A 51 3.10 6.05 0.18
C SER A 51 3.45 4.91 -0.76
N PHE A 52 4.53 5.05 -1.55
CA PHE A 52 5.07 4.01 -2.42
C PHE A 52 6.58 3.95 -2.23
N SER A 53 7.08 2.85 -1.71
CA SER A 53 8.52 2.60 -1.60
C SER A 53 8.86 1.25 -2.23
N PHE A 54 9.74 1.29 -3.23
CA PHE A 54 10.21 0.10 -3.95
C PHE A 54 11.59 -0.30 -3.45
N LEU A 55 11.75 -1.56 -3.04
CA LEU A 55 12.96 -2.13 -2.45
C LEU A 55 13.62 -1.22 -1.39
N PRO A 56 12.88 -0.81 -0.34
CA PRO A 56 13.40 0.14 0.64
C PRO A 56 14.57 -0.45 1.43
N LYS A 57 15.69 0.28 1.47
CA LYS A 57 16.85 -0.13 2.26
C LYS A 57 16.62 0.08 3.76
N GLY A 58 16.88 -0.96 4.56
CA GLY A 58 16.89 -0.85 6.03
C GLY A 58 15.52 -0.90 6.70
N VAL A 59 14.49 -1.36 6.00
CA VAL A 59 13.19 -1.65 6.62
C VAL A 59 13.24 -3.03 7.27
N ASP A 60 13.06 -3.04 8.57
CA ASP A 60 12.91 -4.22 9.40
C ASP A 60 11.58 -4.14 10.14
N PHE A 61 10.90 -5.27 10.31
CA PHE A 61 9.61 -5.35 11.00
C PHE A 61 9.59 -6.58 11.90
N GLU A 62 8.82 -6.53 13.00
CA GLU A 62 8.90 -7.51 14.10
C GLU A 62 8.77 -8.97 13.66
N THR A 63 7.97 -9.23 12.61
CA THR A 63 7.67 -10.58 12.11
C THR A 63 8.55 -11.04 10.94
N LYS A 64 9.56 -10.25 10.55
CA LYS A 64 10.40 -10.52 9.37
C LYS A 64 11.31 -11.73 9.56
N ASN A 65 11.34 -12.63 8.57
CA ASN A 65 12.23 -13.79 8.57
C ASN A 65 13.68 -13.41 8.26
N LYS A 66 14.62 -14.23 8.74
CA LYS A 66 16.06 -14.03 8.47
C LYS A 66 16.36 -14.26 6.99
N GLY A 67 16.59 -13.19 6.25
CA GLY A 67 16.90 -13.24 4.81
C GLY A 67 15.80 -12.70 3.91
N GLU A 68 14.59 -12.51 4.45
CA GLU A 68 13.43 -11.93 3.75
C GLU A 68 13.75 -10.49 3.30
N LYS A 69 13.41 -10.16 2.06
CA LYS A 69 13.63 -8.83 1.48
C LYS A 69 12.30 -8.15 1.19
N VAL A 70 12.17 -6.92 1.71
CA VAL A 70 11.00 -6.07 1.42
C VAL A 70 11.08 -5.59 -0.02
N VAL A 71 10.11 -5.97 -0.84
CA VAL A 71 10.00 -5.59 -2.25
C VAL A 71 9.19 -4.32 -2.41
N LEU A 72 8.06 -4.21 -1.71
CA LEU A 72 7.22 -3.02 -1.69
C LEU A 72 6.79 -2.68 -0.27
N LEU A 73 6.79 -1.39 0.04
CA LEU A 73 6.08 -0.82 1.17
C LEU A 73 5.07 0.19 0.62
N LEU A 74 3.80 -0.08 0.86
CA LEU A 74 2.66 0.65 0.35
C LEU A 74 1.87 1.25 1.50
N ARG A 75 1.50 2.52 1.36
CA ARG A 75 0.55 3.18 2.25
C ARG A 75 -0.56 3.82 1.43
N ARG A 76 -1.67 4.10 2.10
CA ARG A 76 -2.80 4.81 1.49
C ARG A 76 -2.34 6.17 0.93
N HIS A 77 -2.88 6.54 -0.22
CA HIS A 77 -2.52 7.78 -0.91
C HIS A 77 -2.89 9.01 -0.06
N PRO A 78 -2.06 10.07 0.02
CA PRO A 78 -2.36 11.24 0.86
C PRO A 78 -3.66 11.95 0.49
N ILE A 79 -4.10 11.83 -0.77
CA ILE A 79 -5.35 12.47 -1.23
C ILE A 79 -6.60 11.94 -0.53
N THR A 80 -6.56 10.70 0.00
CA THR A 80 -7.69 10.18 0.77
C THR A 80 -7.94 10.99 2.01
N ASN A 81 -6.92 11.71 2.50
CA ASN A 81 -7.04 12.56 3.67
C ASN A 81 -7.86 13.82 3.44
N LEU A 82 -7.98 14.25 2.18
CA LEU A 82 -8.69 15.48 1.84
C LEU A 82 -10.14 15.47 2.33
N ARG A 83 -10.80 14.31 2.29
CA ARG A 83 -12.20 14.18 2.74
C ARG A 83 -12.35 14.47 4.23
N TRP A 84 -11.58 13.81 5.09
CA TRP A 84 -11.69 14.02 6.53
C TRP A 84 -11.07 15.36 6.98
N ILE A 85 -10.03 15.85 6.28
CA ILE A 85 -9.47 17.19 6.52
C ILE A 85 -10.53 18.27 6.22
N PHE A 86 -11.28 18.13 5.12
CA PHE A 86 -12.37 19.05 4.81
C PHE A 86 -13.46 19.06 5.89
N LEU A 87 -13.86 17.89 6.39
CA LEU A 87 -14.79 17.79 7.53
C LEU A 87 -14.19 18.43 8.80
N ALA A 88 -12.91 18.20 9.08
CA ALA A 88 -12.24 18.77 10.24
C ALA A 88 -12.17 20.31 10.18
N ILE A 89 -11.94 20.88 8.99
CA ILE A 89 -11.99 22.33 8.77
C ILE A 89 -13.42 22.85 9.00
N LEU A 90 -14.44 22.14 8.49
CA LEU A 90 -15.82 22.53 8.72
C LEU A 90 -16.19 22.48 10.22
N MET A 91 -15.75 21.43 10.92
CA MET A 91 -15.93 21.29 12.37
C MET A 91 -15.19 22.38 13.14
N SER A 92 -13.97 22.75 12.74
CA SER A 92 -13.22 23.80 13.43
C SER A 92 -13.81 25.19 13.23
N LEU A 93 -14.42 25.46 12.07
CA LEU A 93 -15.13 26.72 11.80
C LEU A 93 -16.53 26.77 12.43
N ALA A 94 -17.15 25.63 12.75
CA ALA A 94 -18.53 25.58 13.23
C ALA A 94 -18.79 26.45 14.48
N PRO A 95 -17.96 26.43 15.55
CA PRO A 95 -18.17 27.29 16.72
C PRO A 95 -18.08 28.78 16.39
N LEU A 96 -17.21 29.16 15.45
CA LEU A 96 -17.04 30.56 15.04
C LEU A 96 -18.29 31.08 14.31
N LEU A 97 -18.86 30.25 13.44
CA LEU A 97 -20.12 30.57 12.75
C LEU A 97 -21.29 30.59 13.73
N LEU A 98 -21.40 29.60 14.60
CA LEU A 98 -22.47 29.48 15.59
C LEU A 98 -22.44 30.58 16.65
N ALA A 99 -21.26 31.12 16.99
CA ALA A 99 -21.14 32.26 17.90
C ALA A 99 -21.78 33.55 17.34
N SER A 100 -22.00 33.63 16.02
CA SER A 100 -22.69 34.77 15.39
C SER A 100 -24.22 34.64 15.44
N PHE A 101 -24.74 33.47 15.83
CA PHE A 101 -26.18 33.24 15.97
C PHE A 101 -26.56 33.17 17.46
N PRO A 102 -27.71 33.74 17.87
CA PRO A 102 -28.13 33.78 19.28
C PRO A 102 -28.64 32.43 19.81
N ILE A 103 -28.19 31.31 19.25
CA ILE A 103 -28.63 29.95 19.58
C ILE A 103 -28.16 29.55 20.99
N ILE A 104 -27.02 30.07 21.42
CA ILE A 104 -26.35 29.75 22.70
C ILE A 104 -26.34 30.92 23.69
N ASP A 105 -27.12 31.97 23.42
CA ASP A 105 -27.17 33.16 24.27
C ASP A 105 -27.91 32.97 25.59
N PHE A 106 -28.71 31.91 25.69
CA PHE A 106 -29.31 31.49 26.95
C PHE A 106 -28.30 30.85 27.94
N LEU A 107 -27.09 30.48 27.47
CA LEU A 107 -26.05 29.87 28.31
C LEU A 107 -25.15 30.94 28.97
N PRO A 108 -24.85 30.82 30.28
CA PRO A 108 -23.84 31.66 30.92
C PRO A 108 -22.47 31.53 30.24
N SER A 109 -21.66 32.60 30.28
CA SER A 109 -20.37 32.68 29.59
C SER A 109 -19.41 31.52 29.92
N ASN A 110 -19.37 31.09 31.18
CA ASN A 110 -18.51 29.99 31.63
C ASN A 110 -18.89 28.66 30.95
N PHE A 111 -20.18 28.36 30.84
CA PHE A 111 -20.65 27.15 30.17
C PHE A 111 -20.41 27.20 28.66
N ARG A 112 -20.57 28.39 28.05
CA ARG A 112 -20.25 28.60 26.63
C ARG A 112 -18.77 28.32 26.33
N PHE A 113 -17.87 28.82 27.18
CA PHE A 113 -16.43 28.57 27.06
C PHE A 113 -16.10 27.08 27.14
N VAL A 114 -16.64 26.38 28.14
CA VAL A 114 -16.43 24.93 28.32
C VAL A 114 -16.97 24.14 27.14
N ALA A 115 -18.13 24.50 26.60
CA ALA A 115 -18.72 23.85 25.42
C ALA A 115 -17.84 24.02 24.17
N ILE A 116 -17.34 25.23 23.91
CA ILE A 116 -16.43 25.51 22.79
C ILE A 116 -15.11 24.73 22.95
N LEU A 117 -14.55 24.71 24.16
CA LEU A 117 -13.33 23.95 24.45
C LEU A 117 -13.55 22.45 24.22
N GLY A 118 -14.66 21.90 24.72
CA GLY A 118 -15.04 20.51 24.51
C GLY A 118 -15.21 20.16 23.03
N TRP A 119 -15.81 21.06 22.25
CA TRP A 119 -15.94 20.90 20.80
C TRP A 119 -14.58 20.82 20.08
N TYR A 120 -13.63 21.69 20.44
CA TYR A 120 -12.28 21.63 19.87
C TYR A 120 -11.53 20.37 20.30
N MET A 121 -11.73 19.88 21.52
CA MET A 121 -11.17 18.61 21.98
C MET A 121 -11.70 17.42 21.15
N ILE A 122 -13.02 17.39 20.88
CA ILE A 122 -13.63 16.37 20.02
C ILE A 122 -13.10 16.46 18.58
N THR A 123 -12.99 17.68 18.04
CA THR A 123 -12.46 17.91 16.70
C THR A 123 -11.00 17.45 16.60
N LEU A 124 -10.19 17.74 17.62
CA LEU A 124 -8.79 17.30 17.70
C LEU A 124 -8.70 15.78 17.78
N ALA A 125 -9.51 15.14 18.63
CA ALA A 125 -9.55 13.68 18.75
C ALA A 125 -9.93 13.02 17.42
N PHE A 126 -10.92 13.56 16.71
CA PHE A 126 -11.32 13.10 15.38
C PHE A 126 -10.18 13.21 14.36
N VAL A 127 -9.50 14.36 14.30
CA VAL A 127 -8.35 14.57 13.40
C VAL A 127 -7.23 13.60 13.73
N PHE A 128 -6.92 13.43 15.01
CA PHE A 128 -5.86 12.58 15.49
C PHE A 128 -6.12 11.11 15.14
N GLU A 129 -7.33 10.61 15.41
CA GLU A 129 -7.72 9.23 15.09
C GLU A 129 -7.62 8.94 13.58
N ASN A 130 -8.14 9.83 12.72
CA ASN A 130 -8.07 9.66 11.27
C ASN A 130 -6.63 9.72 10.76
N PHE A 131 -5.81 10.62 11.32
CA PHE A 131 -4.40 10.72 10.97
C PHE A 131 -3.64 9.44 11.36
N LEU A 132 -3.85 8.92 12.57
CA LEU A 132 -3.21 7.70 13.03
C LEU A 132 -3.61 6.50 12.19
N SER A 133 -4.90 6.33 11.93
CA SER A 133 -5.40 5.27 11.06
C SER A 133 -4.75 5.34 9.67
N TRP A 134 -4.70 6.52 9.04
CA TRP A 134 -4.04 6.67 7.74
C TRP A 134 -2.51 6.42 7.79
N PHE A 135 -1.83 6.85 8.86
CA PHE A 135 -0.38 6.77 8.97
C PHE A 135 0.14 5.37 9.32
N PHE A 136 -0.57 4.65 10.20
CA PHE A 136 -0.15 3.36 10.73
C PHE A 136 -0.64 2.16 9.91
N ASN A 137 -1.66 2.33 9.06
CA ASN A 137 -2.08 1.29 8.13
C ASN A 137 -1.05 1.16 6.99
N VAL A 138 -0.35 0.02 6.95
CA VAL A 138 0.75 -0.23 6.01
C VAL A 138 0.61 -1.62 5.41
N ASN A 139 0.76 -1.68 4.08
CA ASN A 139 0.81 -2.92 3.33
C ASN A 139 2.26 -3.17 2.90
N ILE A 140 2.78 -4.36 3.19
CA ILE A 140 4.15 -4.76 2.90
C ILE A 140 4.10 -5.98 1.98
N VAL A 141 4.89 -5.94 0.92
CA VAL A 141 5.10 -7.09 0.03
C VAL A 141 6.57 -7.45 0.12
N THR A 142 6.86 -8.68 0.49
CA THR A 142 8.21 -9.24 0.52
C THR A 142 8.45 -10.15 -0.67
N ASP A 143 9.59 -10.82 -0.69
CA ASP A 143 9.91 -11.88 -1.63
C ASP A 143 9.23 -13.22 -1.29
N GLU A 144 8.80 -13.43 -0.04
CA GLU A 144 8.17 -14.68 0.41
C GLU A 144 6.64 -14.55 0.57
N ARG A 145 6.16 -13.40 1.05
CA ARG A 145 4.76 -13.21 1.46
C ARG A 145 4.28 -11.77 1.32
N ILE A 146 2.98 -11.60 1.45
CA ILE A 146 2.33 -10.30 1.69
C ILE A 146 1.98 -10.17 3.17
N VAL A 147 2.17 -8.98 3.72
CA VAL A 147 1.84 -8.65 5.11
C VAL A 147 0.99 -7.38 5.10
N ASP A 148 -0.17 -7.47 5.72
CA ASP A 148 -1.14 -6.39 5.90
C ASP A 148 -1.21 -6.05 7.39
N ILE A 149 -0.95 -4.78 7.70
CA ILE A 149 -0.92 -4.27 9.08
C ILE A 149 -1.99 -3.19 9.19
N ASP A 150 -3.10 -3.56 9.83
CA ASP A 150 -4.27 -2.71 10.05
C ASP A 150 -4.41 -2.32 11.52
N PHE A 151 -4.60 -1.03 11.76
CA PHE A 151 -4.94 -0.48 13.07
C PHE A 151 -6.42 -0.11 13.08
N VAL A 152 -7.23 -0.96 13.73
CA VAL A 152 -8.67 -0.72 13.89
C VAL A 152 -8.90 0.48 14.83
N ASN A 153 -8.08 0.59 15.87
CA ASN A 153 -8.06 1.71 16.81
C ASN A 153 -6.61 1.91 17.33
N LEU A 154 -6.39 2.92 18.18
CA LEU A 154 -5.09 3.16 18.81
C LEU A 154 -4.55 1.99 19.65
N ILE A 155 -5.41 1.04 20.04
CA ILE A 155 -5.08 -0.05 20.97
C ILE A 155 -5.00 -1.40 20.24
N TYR A 156 -5.77 -1.58 19.18
CA TYR A 156 -5.92 -2.86 18.50
C TYR A 156 -5.25 -2.83 17.13
N LYS A 157 -4.20 -3.63 16.97
CA LYS A 157 -3.54 -3.91 15.69
C LYS A 157 -3.88 -5.32 15.24
N GLU A 158 -4.22 -5.46 13.97
CA GLU A 158 -4.38 -6.73 13.26
C GLU A 158 -3.22 -6.86 12.28
N ILE A 159 -2.48 -7.96 12.38
CA ILE A 159 -1.42 -8.30 11.43
C ILE A 159 -1.88 -9.56 10.73
N SER A 160 -2.03 -9.47 9.41
CA SER A 160 -2.39 -10.60 8.55
C SER A 160 -1.28 -10.84 7.56
N ASP A 161 -0.88 -12.09 7.37
CA ASP A 161 0.08 -12.46 6.35
C ASP A 161 -0.40 -13.62 5.48
N ALA A 162 0.11 -13.66 4.24
CA ALA A 162 -0.15 -14.74 3.32
C ALA A 162 1.04 -14.92 2.37
N ASP A 163 1.47 -16.17 2.21
CA ASP A 163 2.56 -16.54 1.31
C ASP A 163 2.22 -16.20 -0.16
N ILE A 164 3.24 -15.82 -0.93
CA ILE A 164 3.08 -15.38 -2.32
C ILE A 164 2.62 -16.51 -3.24
N ASP A 165 3.03 -17.75 -2.97
CA ASP A 165 2.61 -18.98 -3.65
C ASP A 165 1.08 -19.20 -3.54
N LYS A 166 0.48 -18.82 -2.40
CA LYS A 166 -0.96 -18.96 -2.11
C LYS A 166 -1.83 -17.91 -2.79
N ILE A 167 -1.25 -16.90 -3.44
CA ILE A 167 -1.99 -15.87 -4.19
C ILE A 167 -2.64 -16.48 -5.44
N GLN A 168 -3.97 -16.51 -5.45
CA GLN A 168 -4.77 -17.04 -6.54
C GLN A 168 -4.99 -15.99 -7.63
N ASP A 169 -5.54 -14.85 -7.25
CA ASP A 169 -5.90 -13.77 -8.16
C ASP A 169 -5.60 -12.39 -7.57
N VAL A 170 -5.30 -11.43 -8.44
CA VAL A 170 -5.06 -10.03 -8.09
C VAL A 170 -5.94 -9.17 -8.99
N THR A 171 -6.97 -8.56 -8.40
CA THR A 171 -7.91 -7.69 -9.09
C THR A 171 -7.63 -6.23 -8.74
N VAL A 172 -7.40 -5.39 -9.76
CA VAL A 172 -7.25 -3.94 -9.62
C VAL A 172 -8.59 -3.25 -9.87
N LYS A 173 -8.98 -2.32 -8.99
CA LYS A 173 -10.13 -1.44 -9.18
C LYS A 173 -9.71 0.03 -9.10
N VAL A 174 -9.93 0.73 -10.21
CA VAL A 174 -9.79 2.19 -10.31
C VAL A 174 -11.14 2.74 -10.76
N GLY A 175 -11.85 3.38 -9.85
CA GLY A 175 -13.17 3.96 -10.03
C GLY A 175 -13.18 5.49 -9.90
N GLY A 176 -13.60 6.16 -10.97
CA GLY A 176 -13.93 7.58 -10.96
C GLY A 176 -12.77 8.51 -11.35
N VAL A 177 -13.14 9.76 -11.64
CA VAL A 177 -12.24 10.77 -12.23
C VAL A 177 -11.04 11.07 -11.32
N ALA A 178 -11.26 11.19 -10.01
CA ALA A 178 -10.19 11.48 -9.06
C ALA A 178 -9.15 10.34 -8.99
N GLN A 179 -9.60 9.08 -8.93
CA GLN A 179 -8.71 7.92 -8.89
C GLN A 179 -7.85 7.82 -10.16
N THR A 180 -8.44 8.07 -11.33
CA THR A 180 -7.71 8.10 -12.60
C THR A 180 -6.75 9.28 -12.71
N MET A 181 -7.16 10.49 -12.31
CA MET A 181 -6.30 11.69 -12.40
C MET A 181 -5.09 11.61 -11.47
N PHE A 182 -5.28 11.13 -10.25
CA PHE A 182 -4.23 11.04 -9.24
C PHE A 182 -3.54 9.66 -9.20
N ASN A 183 -3.89 8.76 -10.13
CA ASN A 183 -3.32 7.42 -10.29
C ASN A 183 -3.23 6.62 -8.97
N TYR A 184 -4.35 6.57 -8.25
CA TYR A 184 -4.51 5.72 -7.06
C TYR A 184 -5.77 4.85 -7.19
N GLY A 185 -5.77 3.70 -6.55
CA GLY A 185 -6.91 2.79 -6.60
C GLY A 185 -6.77 1.65 -5.60
N ASP A 186 -7.67 0.69 -5.69
CA ASP A 186 -7.77 -0.43 -4.76
C ASP A 186 -7.26 -1.72 -5.43
N ILE A 187 -6.55 -2.56 -4.69
CA ILE A 187 -6.18 -3.91 -5.12
C ILE A 187 -6.78 -4.93 -4.18
N TYR A 188 -7.42 -5.95 -4.76
CA TYR A 188 -7.96 -7.07 -4.03
C TYR A 188 -7.17 -8.32 -4.39
N ILE A 189 -6.58 -8.94 -3.38
CA ILE A 189 -5.77 -10.14 -3.53
C ILE A 189 -6.57 -11.28 -2.92
N GLN A 190 -6.85 -12.32 -3.71
CA GLN A 190 -7.48 -13.54 -3.22
C GLN A 190 -6.41 -14.58 -2.96
N THR A 191 -6.46 -15.21 -1.79
CA THR A 191 -5.48 -16.20 -1.36
C THR A 191 -6.17 -17.47 -0.89
N ALA A 192 -5.42 -18.58 -0.91
CA ALA A 192 -5.83 -19.83 -0.30
C ALA A 192 -5.40 -19.95 1.19
N SER A 193 -5.08 -18.83 1.84
CA SER A 193 -4.63 -18.77 3.24
C SER A 193 -5.82 -18.68 4.22
N GLU A 194 -5.53 -18.61 5.53
CA GLU A 194 -6.57 -18.44 6.57
C GLU A 194 -7.45 -17.21 6.33
N LYS A 195 -6.85 -16.09 5.90
CA LYS A 195 -7.56 -14.91 5.43
C LYS A 195 -7.73 -15.02 3.91
N PRO A 196 -8.95 -15.24 3.38
CA PRO A 196 -9.16 -15.56 1.96
C PRO A 196 -8.99 -14.35 1.04
N ARG A 197 -8.98 -13.13 1.60
CA ARG A 197 -8.93 -11.89 0.85
C ARG A 197 -8.16 -10.81 1.60
N PHE A 198 -7.22 -10.18 0.89
CA PHE A 198 -6.51 -8.99 1.32
C PHE A 198 -6.95 -7.79 0.47
N GLU A 199 -6.97 -6.61 1.08
CA GLU A 199 -7.47 -5.39 0.44
C GLU A 199 -6.47 -4.24 0.60
N PHE A 200 -5.78 -3.89 -0.47
CA PHE A 200 -4.88 -2.74 -0.49
C PHE A 200 -5.66 -1.52 -0.96
N LEU A 201 -6.15 -0.73 -0.01
CA LEU A 201 -7.10 0.35 -0.28
C LEU A 201 -6.41 1.68 -0.61
N SER A 202 -6.79 2.26 -1.75
CA SER A 202 -6.40 3.57 -2.24
C SER A 202 -4.88 3.76 -2.28
N ILE A 203 -4.19 2.78 -2.83
CA ILE A 203 -2.74 2.77 -3.01
C ILE A 203 -2.31 3.52 -4.28
N PRO A 204 -1.15 4.18 -4.26
CA PRO A 204 -0.56 4.78 -5.46
C PRO A 204 -0.18 3.71 -6.49
N LYS A 205 -0.44 4.00 -7.77
CA LYS A 205 -0.01 3.18 -8.91
C LYS A 205 -0.43 1.71 -8.79
N PRO A 206 -1.73 1.40 -8.68
CA PRO A 206 -2.19 0.05 -8.41
C PRO A 206 -1.84 -0.95 -9.53
N GLU A 207 -1.77 -0.50 -10.79
CA GLU A 207 -1.36 -1.35 -11.92
C GLU A 207 0.09 -1.83 -11.79
N ASP A 208 1.00 -0.94 -11.36
CA ASP A 208 2.41 -1.28 -11.16
C ASP A 208 2.57 -2.30 -10.01
N VAL A 209 1.82 -2.10 -8.92
CA VAL A 209 1.80 -3.03 -7.79
C VAL A 209 1.29 -4.41 -8.21
N ALA A 210 0.18 -4.47 -8.97
CA ALA A 210 -0.36 -5.73 -9.46
C ALA A 210 0.64 -6.48 -10.37
N LYS A 211 1.35 -5.75 -11.22
CA LYS A 211 2.40 -6.32 -12.07
C LYS A 211 3.55 -6.89 -11.23
N ILE A 212 3.99 -6.18 -10.19
CA ILE A 212 5.04 -6.65 -9.28
C ILE A 212 4.58 -7.92 -8.53
N LEU A 213 3.34 -7.96 -8.04
CA LEU A 213 2.79 -9.16 -7.40
C LEU A 213 2.75 -10.36 -8.35
N GLN A 214 2.40 -10.15 -9.61
CA GLN A 214 2.42 -11.20 -10.63
C GLN A 214 3.84 -11.67 -10.96
N GLU A 215 4.81 -10.75 -11.04
CA GLU A 215 6.23 -11.10 -11.22
C GLU A 215 6.74 -11.94 -10.05
N LEU A 216 6.50 -11.52 -8.80
CA LEU A 216 6.90 -12.25 -7.60
C LEU A 216 6.29 -13.66 -7.54
N ARG A 217 4.99 -13.79 -7.83
CA ARG A 217 4.33 -15.10 -7.88
C ARG A 217 4.94 -16.04 -8.92
N ASN A 218 5.38 -15.50 -10.05
CA ASN A 218 6.01 -16.31 -11.10
C ASN A 218 7.44 -16.70 -10.71
N GLU A 219 8.18 -15.81 -10.05
CA GLU A 219 9.52 -16.09 -9.51
C GLU A 219 9.44 -17.21 -8.46
N GLU A 220 8.52 -17.12 -7.50
CA GLU A 220 8.36 -18.15 -6.44
C GLU A 220 8.03 -19.53 -7.01
N LYS A 221 7.07 -19.60 -7.96
CA LYS A 221 6.74 -20.85 -8.65
C LYS A 221 7.93 -21.43 -9.41
N GLN A 222 8.80 -20.59 -9.96
CA GLN A 222 9.97 -21.07 -10.66
C GLN A 222 11.02 -21.61 -9.67
N GLU A 223 11.20 -20.96 -8.52
CA GLU A 223 12.09 -21.43 -7.45
C GLU A 223 11.63 -22.78 -6.86
N GLU A 224 10.32 -22.96 -6.68
CA GLU A 224 9.72 -24.24 -6.28
C GLU A 224 10.02 -25.36 -7.29
N LEU A 225 9.81 -25.08 -8.58
CA LEU A 225 10.07 -26.04 -9.66
C LEU A 225 11.56 -26.37 -9.84
N GLU A 226 12.43 -25.41 -9.56
CA GLU A 226 13.89 -25.57 -9.58
C GLU A 226 14.45 -26.26 -8.31
N GLY A 227 13.59 -26.57 -7.33
CA GLY A 227 13.94 -27.37 -6.15
C GLY A 227 14.89 -26.68 -5.18
N ARG A 228 14.84 -25.33 -5.10
CA ARG A 228 15.69 -24.55 -4.18
C ARG A 228 15.04 -24.28 -2.81
N VAL A 229 13.81 -24.73 -2.60
CA VAL A 229 13.15 -24.67 -1.29
C VAL A 229 13.65 -25.84 -0.45
N ASN A 230 14.70 -25.59 0.34
CA ASN A 230 15.14 -26.46 1.43
C ASN A 230 14.71 -25.86 2.76
#